data_AF-A0A645DBU5-F1
#
_entry.id   AF-A0A645DBU5-F1
#
_cell.length_a   1.000
_cell.length_b   1.000
_cell.length_c   1.000
_cell.angle_alpha   90.00
_cell.angle_beta   90.00
_cell.angle_gamma   90.00
#
_symmetry.space_group_name_H-M   'P 1'
#
loop_
_entity.id
_entity.type
_entity.pdbx_description
1 polymer ?
#
loop_
_entity_poly.entity_id
_entity_poly.type
_entity_poly.pdbx_seq_one_letter_code
_entity_poly.pdbx_strand_id
1 'polypeptide(L)'
;MIALILAGKVGSNISSEIGSMRITEQIDAMEMMGINSANFLILPKIAAATVFNPLLMLLSFILGLLGGAIIIMMTGVINISQFVDGIQFSFKQYYVFYSMIKMAAFSFVITSVASFYGYYASGGSLGVGRSSTKAIVVSSVMILVVNLVITKLMLN
;
A
#
# COMPACT_ATOMS: atom_id res chain seq x y z
N MET A 1 -8.89 4.34 -0.75
CA MET A 1 -8.28 4.90 -1.97
C MET A 1 -6.75 4.83 -1.96
N ILE A 2 -6.05 5.40 -0.98
CA ILE A 2 -4.57 5.39 -0.93
C ILE A 2 -3.98 3.97 -1.12
N ALA A 3 -4.53 2.95 -0.44
CA ALA A 3 -4.08 1.57 -0.58
C ALA A 3 -4.17 1.01 -2.01
N LEU A 4 -5.18 1.39 -2.80
CA LEU A 4 -5.30 0.96 -4.20
C LEU A 4 -4.24 1.64 -5.09
N ILE A 5 -3.96 2.92 -4.84
CA ILE A 5 -2.90 3.66 -5.53
C ILE A 5 -1.53 3.06 -5.19
N LEU A 6 -1.30 2.72 -3.92
CA LEU A 6 -0.07 2.04 -3.48
C LEU A 6 0.04 0.64 -4.07
N ALA A 7 -1.05 -0.13 -4.17
CA ALA A 7 -1.04 -1.42 -4.86
C ALA A 7 -0.59 -1.26 -6.32
N GLY A 8 -1.09 -0.23 -7.01
CA GLY A 8 -0.68 0.10 -8.36
C GLY A 8 0.78 0.51 -8.49
N LYS A 9 1.30 1.38 -7.62
CA LYS A 9 2.66 1.92 -7.75
C LYS A 9 3.72 1.07 -7.05
N VAL A 10 3.54 0.84 -5.74
CA VAL A 10 4.48 0.06 -4.93
C VAL A 10 4.39 -1.43 -5.26
N GLY A 11 3.18 -1.97 -5.36
CA GLY A 11 2.98 -3.39 -5.73
C GLY A 11 3.54 -3.73 -7.11
N SER A 12 3.29 -2.88 -8.11
CA SER A 12 3.87 -3.05 -9.46
C SER A 12 5.39 -3.03 -9.45
N ASN A 13 6.00 -2.08 -8.73
CA ASN A 13 7.46 -1.97 -8.65
C ASN A 13 8.07 -3.22 -8.01
N ILE A 14 7.52 -3.68 -6.88
CA ILE A 14 8.02 -4.88 -6.18
C ILE A 14 7.91 -6.13 -7.07
N SER A 15 6.75 -6.33 -7.71
CA SER A 15 6.54 -7.48 -8.59
C SER A 15 7.47 -7.44 -9.81
N SER A 16 7.68 -6.25 -10.39
CA SER A 16 8.52 -6.09 -11.57
C SER A 16 10.01 -6.27 -11.26
N GLU A 17 10.45 -5.77 -10.11
CA GLU A 17 11.84 -5.91 -9.64
C GLU A 17 12.18 -7.39 -9.37
N ILE A 18 11.35 -8.09 -8.59
CA ILE A 18 11.55 -9.51 -8.29
C ILE A 18 11.43 -10.35 -9.57
N GLY A 19 10.45 -10.05 -10.43
CA GLY A 19 10.29 -10.74 -11.71
C GLY A 19 11.50 -10.57 -12.64
N SER A 20 12.09 -9.37 -12.68
CA SER A 20 13.32 -9.11 -13.43
C SER A 20 14.48 -9.94 -12.88
N MET A 21 14.64 -10.00 -11.55
CA MET A 21 15.66 -10.84 -10.90
C MET A 21 15.44 -12.33 -11.20
N ARG A 22 14.19 -12.79 -11.30
CA ARG A 22 13.87 -14.17 -11.67
C ARG A 22 14.30 -14.50 -13.10
N ILE A 23 14.00 -13.63 -14.06
CA ILE A 23 14.30 -13.88 -15.49
C ILE A 23 15.79 -13.72 -15.80
N THR A 24 16.49 -12.90 -15.03
CA THR A 24 17.95 -12.77 -15.11
C THR A 24 18.70 -13.84 -14.30
N GLU A 25 17.99 -14.86 -13.81
CA GLU A 25 18.53 -15.99 -13.03
C GLU A 25 19.25 -15.58 -11.73
N GLN A 26 19.09 -14.32 -11.28
CA GLN A 26 19.70 -13.83 -10.05
C GLN A 26 19.13 -14.55 -8.82
N ILE A 27 17.83 -14.89 -8.84
CA ILE A 27 17.20 -15.66 -7.77
C ILE A 27 17.79 -17.07 -7.68
N ASP A 28 17.97 -17.74 -8.81
CA ASP A 28 18.55 -19.08 -8.87
C ASP A 28 20.03 -19.08 -8.45
N ALA A 29 20.78 -18.03 -8.82
CA ALA A 29 22.15 -17.83 -8.35
C ALA A 29 22.23 -17.71 -6.82
N MET A 30 21.32 -16.96 -6.18
CA MET A 30 21.28 -16.86 -4.72
C MET A 30 20.96 -18.21 -4.05
N GLU A 31 20.03 -18.99 -4.62
CA GLU A 31 19.68 -20.31 -4.11
C GLU A 31 20.86 -21.29 -4.23
N MET A 32 21.62 -21.24 -5.33
CA MET A 32 22.85 -22.01 -5.52
C MET A 32 23.95 -21.63 -4.52
N MET A 33 23.98 -20.39 -4.06
CA MET A 33 24.87 -19.92 -2.99
C MET A 33 24.40 -20.32 -1.57
N GLY A 34 23.30 -21.07 -1.46
CA GLY A 34 22.73 -21.50 -0.17
C GLY A 34 21.95 -20.39 0.56
N ILE A 35 21.63 -19.29 -0.12
CA ILE A 35 20.86 -18.18 0.46
C ILE A 35 19.37 -18.44 0.23
N ASN A 36 18.57 -18.34 1.28
CA ASN A 36 17.11 -18.36 1.16
C ASN A 36 16.63 -17.06 0.50
N SER A 37 16.47 -17.10 -0.81
CA SER A 37 16.04 -16.02 -1.70
C SER A 37 14.72 -15.38 -1.27
N ALA A 38 13.73 -16.19 -0.88
CA ALA A 38 12.43 -15.70 -0.42
C ALA A 38 12.56 -14.84 0.85
N ASN A 39 13.25 -15.34 1.88
CA ASN A 39 13.47 -14.54 3.10
C ASN A 39 14.37 -13.33 2.85
N PHE A 40 15.36 -13.44 1.97
CA PHE A 40 16.30 -12.35 1.73
C PHE A 40 15.66 -11.19 0.94
N LEU A 41 14.80 -11.48 -0.04
CA LEU A 41 14.16 -10.46 -0.88
C LEU A 41 12.84 -9.94 -0.31
N ILE A 42 11.99 -10.83 0.20
CA ILE A 42 10.58 -10.52 0.47
C ILE A 42 10.42 -9.89 1.86
N LEU A 43 11.08 -10.44 2.86
CA LEU A 43 10.92 -10.04 4.28
C LEU A 43 11.31 -8.57 4.51
N PRO A 44 12.44 -8.05 3.99
CA PRO A 44 12.79 -6.63 4.13
C PRO A 44 11.78 -5.71 3.46
N LYS A 45 11.26 -6.10 2.27
CA LYS A 45 10.24 -5.32 1.54
C LYS A 45 8.92 -5.29 2.30
N ILE A 46 8.49 -6.41 2.89
CA ILE A 46 7.29 -6.46 3.73
C ILE A 46 7.46 -5.56 4.95
N ALA A 47 8.58 -5.66 5.66
CA ALA A 47 8.84 -4.84 6.84
C ALA A 47 8.85 -3.34 6.50
N ALA A 48 9.55 -2.96 5.43
CA ALA A 48 9.60 -1.58 4.96
C ALA A 48 8.20 -1.07 4.58
N ALA A 49 7.45 -1.79 3.76
CA ALA A 49 6.12 -1.37 3.33
C ALA A 49 5.14 -1.25 4.52
N THR A 50 5.21 -2.17 5.47
CA THR A 50 4.30 -2.19 6.63
C THR A 50 4.55 -1.00 7.57
N VAL A 51 5.79 -0.53 7.69
CA VAL A 51 6.15 0.63 8.53
C VAL A 51 5.95 1.96 7.81
N PHE A 52 6.36 2.07 6.54
CA PHE A 52 6.34 3.34 5.81
C PHE A 52 4.94 3.72 5.29
N ASN A 53 4.12 2.76 4.88
CA ASN A 53 2.81 3.07 4.30
C ASN A 53 1.82 3.72 5.29
N PRO A 54 1.75 3.31 6.58
CA PRO A 54 0.99 4.04 7.59
C PRO A 54 1.45 5.49 7.76
N LEU A 55 2.75 5.77 7.68
CA LEU A 55 3.27 7.14 7.75
C LEU A 55 2.85 7.97 6.52
N LEU A 56 2.90 7.37 5.32
CA LEU A 56 2.39 8.00 4.09
C LEU A 56 0.90 8.34 4.18
N MET A 57 0.11 7.51 4.88
CA MET A 57 -1.31 7.76 5.11
C MET A 57 -1.52 9.03 5.94
N LEU A 58 -0.76 9.20 7.03
CA LEU A 58 -0.87 10.38 7.89
C LEU A 58 -0.52 11.66 7.13
N LEU A 59 0.53 11.61 6.29
CA LEU A 59 0.86 12.73 5.39
C LEU A 59 -0.29 13.04 4.44
N SER A 60 -0.96 12.02 3.90
CA SER A 60 -2.11 12.19 3.03
C SER A 60 -3.30 12.84 3.75
N PHE A 61 -3.51 12.56 5.03
CA PHE A 61 -4.54 13.25 5.84
C PHE A 61 -4.22 14.74 6.00
N ILE A 62 -2.97 15.08 6.32
CA ILE A 62 -2.54 16.47 6.48
C ILE A 62 -2.74 17.23 5.16
N LEU A 63 -2.29 16.67 4.04
CA LEU A 63 -2.46 17.29 2.72
C LEU A 63 -3.93 17.43 2.32
N GLY A 64 -4.77 16.45 2.68
CA GLY A 64 -6.22 16.53 2.44
C GLY A 64 -6.88 17.67 3.20
N LEU A 65 -6.51 17.88 4.48
CA LEU A 65 -7.01 18.99 5.29
C LEU A 65 -6.51 20.34 4.78
N LEU A 66 -5.24 20.44 4.40
CA LEU A 66 -4.67 21.66 3.80
C LEU A 66 -5.35 22.01 2.48
N GLY A 67 -5.59 21.02 1.61
CA GLY A 67 -6.32 21.21 0.35
C GLY A 67 -7.75 21.75 0.58
N GLY A 68 -8.45 21.20 1.58
CA GLY A 68 -9.76 21.71 1.99
C GLY A 68 -9.71 23.16 2.48
N ALA A 69 -8.73 23.51 3.31
CA ALA A 69 -8.55 24.86 3.81
C ALA A 69 -8.28 25.89 2.69
N ILE A 70 -7.46 25.53 1.69
CA ILE A 70 -7.17 26.39 0.54
C ILE A 70 -8.45 26.68 -0.27
N ILE A 71 -9.26 25.65 -0.54
CA ILE A 71 -10.52 25.81 -1.30
C ILE A 71 -11.48 26.75 -0.56
N ILE A 72 -11.59 26.62 0.76
CA ILE A 72 -12.43 27.50 1.58
C ILE A 72 -11.93 28.94 1.52
N MET A 73 -10.62 29.15 1.60
CA MET A 73 -10.00 30.48 1.48
C MET A 73 -10.27 31.10 0.10
N MET A 74 -10.29 30.30 -0.97
CA MET A 74 -10.56 30.79 -2.33
C MET A 74 -12.05 31.06 -2.58
N THR A 75 -12.95 30.25 -2.02
CA THR A 75 -14.39 30.32 -2.33
C THR A 75 -15.15 31.23 -1.36
N GLY A 76 -14.64 31.43 -0.15
CA GLY A 76 -15.21 32.35 0.85
C GLY A 76 -16.57 31.91 1.43
N VAL A 77 -16.99 30.66 1.22
CA VAL A 77 -18.32 30.16 1.64
C VAL A 77 -18.45 30.09 3.17
N ILE A 78 -17.34 29.79 3.86
CA ILE A 78 -17.27 29.69 5.32
C ILE A 78 -15.95 30.29 5.82
N ASN A 79 -15.92 30.73 7.08
CA ASN A 79 -14.69 31.19 7.71
C ASN A 79 -13.77 30.01 8.07
N ILE A 80 -12.45 30.23 8.02
CA ILE A 80 -11.45 29.22 8.39
C ILE A 80 -11.60 28.75 9.85
N SER A 81 -12.03 29.63 10.76
CA SER A 81 -12.36 29.24 12.14
C SER A 81 -13.46 28.19 12.19
N GLN A 82 -14.56 28.41 11.45
CA GLN A 82 -15.69 27.47 11.38
C GLN A 82 -15.29 26.13 10.78
N PHE A 83 -14.34 26.13 9.84
CA PHE A 83 -13.79 24.89 9.28
C PHE A 83 -13.02 24.08 10.32
N VAL A 84 -12.16 24.74 11.11
CA VAL A 84 -11.38 24.09 12.17
C VAL A 84 -12.31 23.55 13.27
N ASP A 85 -13.30 24.35 13.69
CA ASP A 85 -14.28 23.95 14.69
C ASP A 85 -15.09 22.74 14.23
N GLY A 86 -15.51 22.72 12.95
CA GLY A 86 -16.25 21.61 12.35
C GLY A 86 -15.45 20.29 12.31
N ILE A 87 -14.14 20.36 12.00
CA ILE A 87 -13.27 19.18 12.02
C ILE A 87 -13.12 18.64 13.45
N GLN A 88 -12.94 19.52 14.44
CA GLN A 88 -12.74 19.11 15.83
C GLN A 88 -14.01 18.55 16.47
N PHE A 89 -15.19 19.08 16.09
CA PHE A 89 -16.47 18.73 16.71
C PHE A 89 -16.78 17.22 16.68
N SER A 90 -16.48 16.53 15.59
CA SER A 90 -16.72 15.09 15.46
C SER A 90 -15.43 14.24 15.46
N PHE A 91 -14.29 14.84 15.83
CA PHE A 91 -13.02 14.14 15.79
C PHE A 91 -12.91 13.13 16.95
N LYS A 92 -12.78 11.84 16.59
CA LYS A 92 -12.41 10.78 17.53
C LYS A 92 -11.00 10.31 17.20
N GLN A 93 -10.10 10.40 18.19
CA GLN A 93 -8.71 9.93 18.06
C GLN A 93 -8.63 8.45 17.65
N TYR A 94 -9.62 7.64 18.05
CA TYR A 94 -9.76 6.24 17.65
C TYR A 94 -9.68 6.03 16.13
N TYR A 95 -10.24 6.94 15.33
CA TYR A 95 -10.24 6.80 13.87
C TYR A 95 -8.85 6.90 13.26
N VAL A 96 -7.92 7.63 13.90
CA VAL A 96 -6.53 7.72 13.44
C VAL A 96 -5.81 6.39 13.68
N PHE A 97 -5.89 5.85 14.90
CA PHE A 97 -5.28 4.56 15.25
C PHE A 97 -5.87 3.41 14.41
N TYR A 98 -7.19 3.38 14.25
CA TYR A 98 -7.90 2.44 13.37
C TYR A 98 -7.34 2.49 11.94
N SER A 99 -7.18 3.70 11.39
CA SER A 99 -6.69 3.90 10.03
C SER A 99 -5.24 3.42 9.87
N MET A 100 -4.38 3.64 10.87
CA MET A 100 -2.99 3.17 10.85
C MET A 100 -2.90 1.64 10.83
N ILE A 101 -3.64 0.95 11.71
CA ILE A 101 -3.66 -0.52 11.77
C ILE A 101 -4.16 -1.09 10.44
N LYS A 102 -5.25 -0.52 9.91
CA LYS A 102 -5.83 -0.93 8.64
C LYS A 102 -4.86 -0.73 7.47
N MET A 103 -4.11 0.37 7.47
CA MET A 103 -3.09 0.63 6.45
C MET A 103 -1.92 -0.35 6.54
N ALA A 104 -1.47 -0.71 7.75
CA ALA A 104 -0.44 -1.72 7.93
C ALA A 104 -0.88 -3.08 7.36
N ALA A 105 -2.12 -3.50 7.66
CA ALA A 105 -2.69 -4.73 7.11
C ALA A 105 -2.78 -4.72 5.57
N PHE A 106 -3.23 -3.61 4.97
CA PHE A 106 -3.25 -3.48 3.52
C PHE A 106 -1.86 -3.54 2.90
N SER A 107 -0.87 -2.94 3.56
CA SER A 107 0.51 -2.92 3.08
C SER A 107 1.14 -4.30 3.11
N PHE A 108 0.87 -5.07 4.16
CA PHE A 108 1.28 -6.46 4.25
C PHE A 108 0.71 -7.29 3.09
N VAL A 109 -0.58 -7.14 2.79
CA VAL A 109 -1.26 -7.83 1.69
C VAL A 109 -0.66 -7.44 0.33
N ILE A 110 -0.50 -6.14 0.06
CA ILE A 110 0.07 -5.64 -1.19
C ILE A 110 1.45 -6.24 -1.43
N THR A 111 2.33 -6.15 -0.43
CA THR A 111 3.72 -6.59 -0.62
C THR A 111 3.82 -8.11 -0.73
N SER A 112 3.02 -8.86 0.04
CA SER A 112 3.00 -10.33 -0.03
C SER A 112 2.52 -10.83 -1.39
N VAL A 113 1.40 -10.28 -1.88
CA VAL A 113 0.83 -10.66 -3.19
C VAL A 113 1.75 -10.23 -4.32
N ALA A 114 2.29 -9.00 -4.29
CA ALA A 114 3.23 -8.51 -5.29
C ALA A 114 4.50 -9.35 -5.36
N SER A 115 5.05 -9.74 -4.20
CA SER A 115 6.24 -10.56 -4.13
C SER A 115 5.99 -11.97 -4.65
N PHE A 116 4.82 -12.57 -4.35
CA PHE A 116 4.43 -13.87 -4.87
C PHE A 116 4.37 -13.87 -6.41
N TYR A 117 3.63 -12.95 -7.02
CA TYR A 117 3.53 -12.89 -8.48
C TYR A 117 4.86 -12.49 -9.15
N GLY A 118 5.70 -11.68 -8.51
CA GLY A 118 7.04 -11.38 -9.00
C GLY A 118 7.97 -12.60 -8.95
N TYR A 119 7.93 -13.38 -7.87
CA TYR A 119 8.80 -14.54 -7.66
C TYR A 119 8.56 -15.65 -8.67
N TYR A 120 7.29 -15.89 -9.02
CA TYR A 120 6.87 -16.88 -10.01
C TYR A 120 6.71 -16.30 -11.43
N ALA A 121 7.31 -15.14 -11.72
CA ALA A 121 7.25 -14.56 -13.05
C ALA A 121 8.02 -15.44 -14.07
N SER A 122 7.44 -15.62 -15.25
CA SER A 122 7.98 -16.49 -16.31
C SER A 122 7.69 -15.90 -17.69
N GLY A 123 8.50 -16.24 -18.70
CA GLY A 123 8.27 -15.85 -20.10
C GLY A 123 8.92 -14.51 -20.50
N GLY A 124 10.12 -14.24 -19.99
CA GLY A 124 10.92 -13.07 -20.36
C GLY A 124 10.32 -11.73 -19.91
N SER A 125 10.78 -10.63 -20.49
CA SER A 125 10.38 -9.26 -20.12
C SER A 125 8.86 -9.01 -20.19
N LEU A 126 8.19 -9.63 -21.17
CA LEU A 126 6.71 -9.61 -21.28
C LEU A 126 6.03 -10.32 -20.10
N GLY A 127 6.65 -11.38 -19.58
CA GLY A 127 6.22 -12.11 -18.39
C GLY A 127 6.23 -11.26 -17.12
N VAL A 128 7.22 -10.37 -16.97
CA VAL A 128 7.30 -9.41 -15.86
C VAL A 128 6.10 -8.47 -15.85
N GLY A 129 5.81 -7.86 -17.00
CA GLY A 129 4.69 -6.93 -17.13
C GLY A 129 3.34 -7.59 -16.83
N ARG A 130 3.13 -8.82 -17.34
CA ARG A 130 1.92 -9.61 -17.06
C ARG A 130 1.79 -9.97 -15.59
N SER A 131 2.89 -10.37 -14.95
CA SER A 131 2.90 -10.73 -13.52
C SER A 131 2.63 -9.53 -12.63
N SER A 132 3.22 -8.38 -12.97
CA SER A 132 2.93 -7.11 -12.29
C SER A 132 1.45 -6.71 -12.41
N THR A 133 0.86 -6.82 -13.61
CA THR A 133 -0.56 -6.49 -13.79
C THR A 133 -1.46 -7.44 -12.98
N LYS A 134 -1.17 -8.75 -12.99
CA LYS A 134 -1.88 -9.73 -12.15
C LYS A 134 -1.75 -9.40 -10.66
N ALA A 135 -0.55 -9.01 -10.21
CA ALA A 135 -0.32 -8.61 -8.83
C ALA A 135 -1.21 -7.43 -8.41
N ILE A 136 -1.33 -6.40 -9.26
CA ILE A 136 -2.17 -5.22 -8.98
C ILE A 136 -3.64 -5.61 -8.86
N VAL A 137 -4.15 -6.41 -9.80
CA VAL A 137 -5.55 -6.83 -9.83
C VAL A 137 -5.89 -7.65 -8.59
N VAL A 138 -5.08 -8.66 -8.27
CA VAL A 138 -5.32 -9.55 -7.12
C VAL A 138 -5.14 -8.80 -5.80
N SER A 139 -4.13 -7.93 -5.69
CA SER A 139 -3.96 -7.08 -4.51
C SER A 139 -5.17 -6.16 -4.31
N SER A 140 -5.70 -5.58 -5.38
CA SER A 140 -6.87 -4.68 -5.30
C SER A 140 -8.10 -5.41 -4.77
N VAL A 141 -8.37 -6.63 -5.27
CA VAL A 141 -9.47 -7.47 -4.78
C VAL A 141 -9.26 -7.85 -3.31
N MET A 142 -8.05 -8.30 -2.94
CA MET A 142 -7.73 -8.66 -1.56
C MET A 142 -7.86 -7.47 -0.60
N ILE A 143 -7.45 -6.27 -0.99
CA ILE A 143 -7.62 -5.05 -0.20
C ILE A 143 -9.10 -4.79 0.07
N LEU A 144 -9.98 -4.98 -0.90
CA LEU A 144 -11.43 -4.78 -0.72
C LEU A 144 -12.03 -5.80 0.27
N VAL A 145 -11.61 -7.06 0.19
CA VAL A 145 -12.04 -8.11 1.12
C VAL A 145 -11.55 -7.82 2.54
N VAL A 146 -10.25 -7.54 2.70
CA VAL A 146 -9.65 -7.21 3.99
C VAL A 146 -10.25 -5.93 4.56
N ASN A 147 -10.59 -4.96 3.71
CA ASN A 147 -11.28 -3.75 4.11
C ASN A 147 -12.64 -4.06 4.76
N LEU A 148 -13.43 -4.95 4.16
CA LEU A 148 -14.73 -5.34 4.70
C LEU A 148 -14.58 -6.04 6.05
N VAL A 149 -13.65 -6.99 6.15
CA VAL A 149 -13.38 -7.75 7.38
C VAL A 149 -12.94 -6.84 8.52
N ILE A 150 -11.92 -6.00 8.29
CA ILE A 150 -11.40 -5.09 9.33
C ILE A 150 -12.46 -4.08 9.77
N THR A 151 -13.25 -3.55 8.84
CA THR A 151 -14.31 -2.59 9.17
C THR A 151 -15.38 -3.25 10.04
N LYS A 152 -15.80 -4.47 9.71
CA LYS A 152 -16.78 -5.22 10.51
C LYS A 152 -16.27 -5.61 11.89
N LEU A 153 -14.97 -5.83 12.07
CA LEU A 153 -14.41 -6.19 13.37
C LEU A 153 -14.18 -4.99 14.29
N MET A 154 -13.76 -3.84 13.73
CA MET A 154 -13.32 -2.69 14.53
C MET A 154 -14.38 -1.57 14.66
N LEU A 155 -15.34 -1.50 13.75
CA LEU A 155 -16.40 -0.47 13.73
C LEU A 155 -17.81 -1.06 13.91
N ASN A 156 -17.92 -2.31 14.38
CA ASN A 156 -19.19 -2.87 14.86
C ASN A 156 -19.48 -2.39 16.29
#